data_AF-A0A6I2VA45-F1
#
_entry.id   AF-A0A6I2VA45-F1
#
_cell.length_a   1.000
_cell.length_b   1.000
_cell.length_c   1.000
_cell.angle_alpha   90.00
_cell.angle_beta   90.00
_cell.angle_gamma   90.00
#
_symmetry.space_group_name_H-M   'P 1'
#
loop_
_entity.id
_entity.type
_entity.pdbx_description
1 polymer ?
#
loop_
_entity_poly.entity_id
_entity_poly.type
_entity_poly.pdbx_seq_one_letter_code
_entity_poly.pdbx_strand_id
1 'polypeptide(L)'
;MAWTDLPVNELRQFRSEITPAPDVRQFWSARLSEARSLATETTVGDVDSPLTRIRVQDIEFSGAEGHRIKGWVLTPIGVDGPLPCLVQYIGYGGGRSLHHEWTLWPSAGWATLIMDTRGQGWADTPDPGYAANPQELGFVTRGILDPLTSYYTRVFTDAARAVDVARALPFIDSARVAVGGGSQ
;
A
#
# COMPACT_ATOMS: atom_id res chain seq x y z
N MET A 1 27.64 -9.24 -19.67
CA MET A 1 27.99 -10.13 -18.54
C MET A 1 26.72 -10.72 -17.99
N ALA A 2 26.74 -11.97 -17.53
CA ALA A 2 25.60 -12.54 -16.82
C ALA A 2 25.45 -11.85 -15.45
N TRP A 3 24.22 -11.71 -14.97
CA TRP A 3 23.95 -11.25 -13.61
C TRP A 3 24.45 -12.30 -12.63
N THR A 4 25.25 -11.89 -11.64
CA THR A 4 25.82 -12.79 -10.62
C THR A 4 25.46 -12.30 -9.24
N ASP A 5 25.21 -13.24 -8.34
CA ASP A 5 24.99 -13.03 -6.90
C ASP A 5 25.70 -14.17 -6.13
N LEU A 6 25.59 -14.17 -4.80
CA LEU A 6 26.06 -15.26 -3.95
C LEU A 6 25.45 -16.61 -4.38
N PRO A 7 26.20 -17.71 -4.27
CA PRO A 7 25.65 -19.06 -4.42
C PRO A 7 24.46 -19.32 -3.47
N VAL A 8 23.52 -20.18 -3.89
CA VAL A 8 22.26 -20.42 -3.13
C VAL A 8 22.47 -20.91 -1.69
N ASN A 9 23.53 -21.68 -1.43
CA ASN A 9 23.90 -22.13 -0.09
C ASN A 9 24.36 -20.96 0.79
N GLU A 10 25.05 -19.98 0.21
CA GLU A 10 25.48 -18.77 0.90
C GLU A 10 24.31 -17.81 1.12
N LEU A 11 23.45 -17.59 0.12
CA LEU A 11 22.23 -16.76 0.26
C LEU A 11 21.32 -17.21 1.41
N ARG A 12 21.15 -18.53 1.58
CA ARG A 12 20.34 -19.08 2.69
C ARG A 12 20.93 -18.76 4.08
N GLN A 13 22.25 -18.65 4.16
CA GLN A 13 22.97 -18.38 5.40
C GLN A 13 23.23 -16.89 5.62
N PHE A 14 23.17 -16.06 4.57
CA PHE A 14 23.42 -14.63 4.64
C PHE A 14 22.54 -13.94 5.69
N ARG A 15 23.17 -13.12 6.53
CA ARG A 15 22.52 -12.24 7.51
C ARG A 15 23.16 -10.86 7.36
N SER A 16 22.34 -9.84 7.16
CA SER A 16 22.83 -8.46 7.07
C SER A 16 23.40 -8.02 8.42
N GLU A 17 24.52 -7.30 8.39
CA GLU A 17 25.14 -6.68 9.55
C GLU A 17 24.56 -5.29 9.84
N ILE A 18 23.62 -4.81 9.01
CA ILE A 18 22.97 -3.50 9.20
C ILE A 18 22.23 -3.50 10.52
N THR A 19 22.68 -2.63 11.42
CA THR A 19 22.01 -2.39 12.70
C THR A 19 21.03 -1.22 12.53
N PRO A 20 19.72 -1.40 12.84
CA PRO A 20 18.76 -0.31 12.80
C PRO A 20 19.13 0.81 13.78
N ALA A 21 18.68 2.04 13.49
CA ALA A 21 18.79 3.14 14.45
C ALA A 21 18.11 2.76 15.79
N PRO A 22 18.68 3.14 16.95
CA PRO A 22 18.14 2.74 18.26
C PRO A 22 16.67 3.15 18.49
N ASP A 23 16.23 4.23 17.87
CA ASP A 23 14.91 4.84 17.99
C ASP A 23 13.92 4.43 16.88
N VAL A 24 14.30 3.51 15.98
CA VAL A 24 13.48 3.12 14.82
C VAL A 24 12.04 2.72 15.19
N ARG A 25 11.85 2.05 16.34
CA ARG A 25 10.51 1.67 16.81
C ARG A 25 9.70 2.87 17.28
N GLN A 26 10.34 3.80 17.99
CA GLN A 26 9.69 5.03 18.45
C GLN A 26 9.30 5.90 17.24
N PHE A 27 10.20 6.02 16.26
CA PHE A 27 9.94 6.75 15.02
C PHE A 27 8.66 6.25 14.34
N TRP A 28 8.56 4.95 14.05
CA TRP A 28 7.39 4.39 13.37
C TRP A 28 6.13 4.45 14.24
N SER A 29 6.23 4.20 15.54
CA SER A 29 5.08 4.32 16.45
C SER A 29 4.50 5.73 16.43
N ALA A 30 5.36 6.76 16.40
CA ALA A 30 4.92 8.15 16.30
C ALA A 30 4.21 8.43 14.97
N ARG A 31 4.79 8.02 13.83
CA ARG A 31 4.20 8.22 12.49
C ARG A 31 2.83 7.55 12.35
N LEU A 32 2.69 6.32 12.84
CA LEU A 32 1.43 5.59 12.79
C LEU A 32 0.37 6.19 13.72
N SER A 33 0.77 6.63 14.92
CA SER A 33 -0.14 7.30 15.86
C SER A 33 -0.66 8.62 15.29
N GLU A 34 0.24 9.42 14.71
CA GLU A 34 -0.07 10.67 14.04
C GLU A 34 -1.06 10.46 12.88
N ALA A 35 -0.74 9.55 11.95
CA ALA A 35 -1.61 9.24 10.81
C ALA A 35 -3.00 8.76 11.22
N ARG A 36 -3.11 7.97 12.31
CA ARG A 36 -4.40 7.54 12.86
C ARG A 36 -5.17 8.70 13.47
N SER A 37 -4.49 9.62 14.16
CA SER A 37 -5.13 10.78 14.79
C SER A 37 -5.66 11.79 13.76
N LEU A 38 -5.03 11.86 12.59
CA LEU A 38 -5.42 12.72 11.47
C LEU A 38 -6.41 12.04 10.51
N ALA A 39 -6.80 10.78 10.77
CA ALA A 39 -7.64 10.04 9.86
C ALA A 39 -9.07 10.62 9.82
N THR A 40 -9.53 10.95 8.62
CA THR A 40 -10.93 11.30 8.36
C THR A 40 -11.68 10.11 7.79
N GLU A 41 -12.98 10.28 7.56
CA GLU A 41 -13.85 9.24 7.03
C GLU A 41 -13.29 8.63 5.73
N THR A 42 -13.35 7.30 5.66
CA THR A 42 -13.01 6.55 4.44
C THR A 42 -14.23 6.56 3.54
N THR A 43 -14.06 6.97 2.30
CA THR A 43 -15.13 6.93 1.30
C THR A 43 -14.96 5.68 0.44
N VAL A 44 -16.09 5.02 0.16
CA VAL A 44 -16.15 3.86 -0.73
C VAL A 44 -17.36 4.07 -1.65
N GLY A 45 -17.14 4.06 -2.95
CA GLY A 45 -18.19 4.30 -3.94
C GLY A 45 -18.12 3.27 -5.06
N ASP A 46 -19.28 2.72 -5.44
CA ASP A 46 -19.37 1.83 -6.60
C ASP A 46 -18.94 2.57 -7.88
N VAL A 47 -18.22 1.87 -8.75
CA VAL A 47 -17.85 2.37 -10.09
C VAL A 47 -18.48 1.51 -11.17
N ASP A 48 -18.78 2.12 -12.31
CA ASP A 48 -19.22 1.39 -13.48
C ASP A 48 -18.08 0.48 -13.97
N SER A 49 -18.38 -0.81 -14.07
CA SER A 49 -17.41 -1.84 -14.42
C SER A 49 -18.06 -2.91 -15.29
N PRO A 50 -17.39 -3.37 -16.37
CA PRO A 50 -17.90 -4.47 -17.18
C PRO A 50 -17.77 -5.84 -16.49
N LEU A 51 -17.17 -5.92 -15.30
CA LEU A 51 -17.01 -7.16 -14.55
C LEU A 51 -18.36 -7.64 -14.00
N THR A 52 -18.77 -8.86 -14.38
CA THR A 52 -20.10 -9.39 -14.04
C THR A 52 -20.12 -10.18 -12.73
N ARG A 53 -18.97 -10.60 -12.22
CA ARG A 53 -18.83 -11.45 -11.02
C ARG A 53 -18.04 -10.79 -9.89
N ILE A 54 -17.55 -9.58 -10.12
CA ILE A 54 -16.74 -8.83 -9.16
C ILE A 54 -17.33 -7.44 -9.05
N ARG A 55 -17.69 -7.03 -7.83
CA ARG A 55 -18.03 -5.65 -7.54
C ARG A 55 -16.75 -4.86 -7.40
N VAL A 56 -16.72 -3.69 -8.02
CA VAL A 56 -15.59 -2.76 -7.99
C VAL A 56 -16.03 -1.47 -7.34
N GLN A 57 -15.23 -0.99 -6.40
CA GLN A 57 -15.47 0.26 -5.70
C GLN A 57 -14.20 1.11 -5.67
N ASP A 58 -14.33 2.41 -5.95
CA ASP A 58 -13.30 3.40 -5.66
C ASP A 58 -13.25 3.62 -4.15
N ILE A 59 -12.06 3.61 -3.57
CA ILE A 59 -11.83 3.87 -2.15
C ILE A 59 -10.87 5.05 -1.99
N GLU A 60 -11.18 5.91 -1.03
CA GLU A 60 -10.27 6.96 -0.59
C GLU A 60 -10.20 7.00 0.94
N PHE A 61 -8.98 7.01 1.48
CA PHE A 61 -8.74 7.02 2.92
C PHE A 61 -7.60 7.95 3.31
N SER A 62 -7.53 8.31 4.59
CA SER A 62 -6.42 9.11 5.12
C SER A 62 -5.20 8.24 5.45
N GLY A 63 -4.10 8.54 4.75
CA GLY A 63 -2.77 7.97 4.93
C GLY A 63 -1.86 8.84 5.80
N ALA A 64 -0.58 8.89 5.45
CA ALA A 64 0.41 9.74 6.11
C ALA A 64 -0.01 11.22 6.05
N GLU A 65 0.20 11.95 7.15
CA GLU A 65 -0.12 13.38 7.27
C GLU A 65 -1.62 13.69 7.02
N GLY A 66 -2.50 12.68 7.07
CA GLY A 66 -3.93 12.84 6.75
C GLY A 66 -4.24 12.93 5.26
N HIS A 67 -3.22 12.82 4.38
CA HIS A 67 -3.39 12.89 2.92
C HIS A 67 -4.34 11.81 2.41
N ARG A 68 -5.07 12.16 1.35
CA ARG A 68 -6.08 11.29 0.75
C ARG A 68 -5.43 10.33 -0.24
N ILE A 69 -5.44 9.05 0.12
CA ILE A 69 -4.87 7.94 -0.66
C ILE A 69 -6.00 7.22 -1.37
N LYS A 70 -5.84 7.04 -2.68
CA LYS A 70 -6.79 6.35 -3.54
C LYS A 70 -6.53 4.85 -3.52
N GLY A 71 -7.48 4.08 -4.04
CA GLY A 71 -7.31 2.65 -4.24
C GLY A 71 -8.49 2.04 -4.96
N TRP A 72 -8.50 0.72 -5.03
CA TRP A 72 -9.67 -0.05 -5.43
C TRP A 72 -10.05 -1.02 -4.32
N VAL A 73 -11.35 -1.28 -4.15
CA VAL A 73 -11.86 -2.44 -3.41
C VAL A 73 -12.62 -3.33 -4.37
N LEU A 74 -12.14 -4.56 -4.53
CA LEU A 74 -12.78 -5.58 -5.36
C LEU A 74 -13.30 -6.71 -4.48
N THR A 75 -14.55 -7.09 -4.68
CA THR A 75 -15.21 -8.18 -3.92
C THR A 75 -15.98 -9.11 -4.86
N PRO A 76 -15.98 -10.43 -4.61
CA PRO A 76 -16.84 -11.36 -5.35
C PRO A 76 -18.33 -11.06 -5.10
N ILE A 77 -19.14 -11.20 -6.14
CA ILE A 77 -20.61 -11.07 -6.04
C ILE A 77 -21.22 -12.42 -5.66
N GLY A 78 -22.22 -12.39 -4.78
CA GLY A 78 -22.99 -13.58 -4.40
C GLY A 78 -22.32 -14.47 -3.36
N VAL A 79 -21.39 -13.91 -2.57
CA VAL A 79 -20.79 -14.56 -1.40
C VAL A 79 -21.42 -13.98 -0.15
N ASP A 80 -21.82 -14.87 0.78
CA ASP A 80 -22.42 -14.49 2.04
C ASP A 80 -21.36 -14.25 3.13
N GLY A 81 -21.59 -13.22 3.95
CA GLY A 81 -20.78 -12.93 5.13
C GLY A 81 -19.46 -12.18 4.85
N PRO A 82 -18.69 -11.87 5.91
CA PRO A 82 -17.43 -11.14 5.79
C PRO A 82 -16.35 -11.93 5.04
N LEU A 83 -15.67 -11.25 4.12
CA LEU A 83 -14.66 -11.85 3.24
C LEU A 83 -13.26 -11.77 3.85
N PRO A 84 -12.38 -12.77 3.62
CA PRO A 84 -10.95 -12.56 3.84
C PRO A 84 -10.45 -11.48 2.87
N CYS A 85 -9.45 -10.70 3.29
CA CYS A 85 -8.95 -9.56 2.52
C CYS A 85 -7.46 -9.69 2.21
N LEU A 86 -7.08 -9.40 0.96
CA LEU A 86 -5.72 -9.09 0.60
C LEU A 86 -5.56 -7.58 0.42
N VAL A 87 -4.67 -6.97 1.20
CA VAL A 87 -4.17 -5.63 0.91
C VAL A 87 -2.99 -5.75 -0.05
N GLN A 88 -3.18 -5.30 -1.29
CA GLN A 88 -2.23 -5.43 -2.38
C GLN A 88 -1.46 -4.11 -2.57
N TYR A 89 -0.13 -4.21 -2.55
CA TYR A 89 0.81 -3.13 -2.86
C TYR A 89 1.42 -3.30 -4.26
N ILE A 90 2.00 -2.23 -4.79
CA ILE A 90 2.29 -2.09 -6.22
C ILE A 90 3.79 -1.83 -6.44
N GLY A 91 4.35 -2.49 -7.45
CA GLY A 91 5.74 -2.34 -7.86
C GLY A 91 6.11 -0.90 -8.27
N TYR A 92 7.42 -0.61 -8.21
CA TYR A 92 7.97 0.72 -8.48
C TYR A 92 7.58 1.27 -9.84
N GLY A 93 7.13 2.53 -9.87
CA GLY A 93 6.63 3.22 -11.06
C GLY A 93 5.18 2.88 -11.41
N GLY A 94 4.55 1.93 -10.72
CA GLY A 94 3.14 1.59 -10.90
C GLY A 94 2.19 2.50 -10.14
N GLY A 95 0.90 2.23 -10.30
CA GLY A 95 -0.18 2.79 -9.51
C GLY A 95 -1.39 1.86 -9.60
N ARG A 96 -2.51 2.24 -9.00
CA ARG A 96 -3.71 1.38 -8.91
C ARG A 96 -4.24 0.90 -10.26
N SER A 97 -3.83 1.54 -11.36
CA SER A 97 -4.17 1.14 -12.72
C SER A 97 -5.69 0.98 -12.92
N LEU A 98 -6.10 0.23 -13.94
CA LEU A 98 -7.49 -0.11 -14.18
C LEU A 98 -7.94 -1.27 -13.29
N HIS A 99 -9.14 -1.17 -12.73
CA HIS A 99 -9.66 -2.15 -11.78
C HIS A 99 -9.70 -3.60 -12.32
N HIS A 100 -9.90 -3.81 -13.61
CA HIS A 100 -10.00 -5.14 -14.21
C HIS A 100 -8.67 -5.93 -14.23
N GLU A 101 -7.55 -5.27 -13.92
CA GLU A 101 -6.24 -5.91 -13.81
C GLU A 101 -6.07 -6.68 -12.48
N TRP A 102 -6.96 -6.47 -11.51
CA TRP A 102 -6.83 -7.01 -10.14
C TRP A 102 -7.83 -8.13 -9.82
N THR A 103 -8.12 -9.00 -10.78
CA THR A 103 -9.25 -9.95 -10.71
C THR A 103 -8.93 -11.31 -10.11
N LEU A 104 -7.64 -11.65 -9.91
CA LEU A 104 -7.21 -12.97 -9.43
C LEU A 104 -7.81 -13.32 -8.06
N TRP A 105 -7.56 -12.47 -7.06
CA TRP A 105 -7.98 -12.71 -5.68
C TRP A 105 -9.49 -12.61 -5.46
N PRO A 106 -10.21 -11.62 -6.05
CA PRO A 106 -11.67 -11.63 -6.04
C PRO A 106 -12.26 -12.88 -6.67
N SER A 107 -11.68 -13.38 -7.76
CA SER A 107 -12.11 -14.65 -8.38
C SER A 107 -11.85 -15.88 -7.48
N ALA A 108 -10.88 -15.79 -6.57
CA ALA A 108 -10.58 -16.82 -5.58
C ALA A 108 -11.40 -16.67 -4.28
N GLY A 109 -12.36 -15.74 -4.22
CA GLY A 109 -13.21 -15.53 -3.04
C GLY A 109 -12.63 -14.58 -1.99
N TRP A 110 -11.60 -13.81 -2.33
CA TRP A 110 -10.99 -12.81 -1.44
C TRP A 110 -11.41 -11.40 -1.82
N ALA A 111 -11.79 -10.59 -0.84
CA ALA A 111 -11.78 -9.15 -1.06
C ALA A 111 -10.34 -8.69 -1.31
N THR A 112 -10.15 -7.72 -2.19
CA THR A 112 -8.83 -7.16 -2.48
C THR A 112 -8.89 -5.66 -2.39
N LEU A 113 -8.10 -5.08 -1.49
CA LEU A 113 -7.87 -3.64 -1.39
C LEU A 113 -6.53 -3.34 -2.06
N ILE A 114 -6.57 -2.64 -3.19
CA ILE A 114 -5.38 -2.21 -3.92
C ILE A 114 -5.07 -0.80 -3.45
N MET A 115 -3.97 -0.63 -2.72
CA MET A 115 -3.53 0.70 -2.31
C MET A 115 -2.77 1.36 -3.45
N ASP A 116 -3.26 2.51 -3.90
CA ASP A 116 -2.54 3.30 -4.89
C ASP A 116 -1.25 3.89 -4.32
N THR A 117 -0.24 4.09 -5.17
CA THR A 117 1.09 4.55 -4.73
C THR A 117 1.30 6.01 -5.05
N ARG A 118 1.28 6.86 -4.01
CA ARG A 118 1.38 8.32 -4.12
C ARG A 118 2.42 8.81 -5.13
N GLY A 119 1.97 9.61 -6.10
CA GLY A 119 2.81 10.32 -7.06
C GLY A 119 3.60 9.46 -8.04
N GLN A 120 3.37 8.13 -8.09
CA GLN A 120 4.00 7.24 -9.07
C GLN A 120 3.16 7.14 -10.35
N GLY A 121 3.60 6.34 -11.33
CA GLY A 121 3.16 6.39 -12.74
C GLY A 121 1.65 6.41 -12.94
N TRP A 122 1.00 5.25 -13.00
CA TRP A 122 -0.45 5.13 -13.21
C TRP A 122 -1.25 5.28 -11.90
N ALA A 123 -0.82 6.22 -11.05
CA ALA A 123 -1.44 6.51 -9.76
C ALA A 123 -2.33 7.74 -9.86
N ASP A 124 -3.46 7.69 -9.16
CA ASP A 124 -4.37 8.83 -8.98
C ASP A 124 -4.11 9.57 -7.66
N THR A 125 -3.34 8.97 -6.76
CA THR A 125 -2.95 9.57 -5.47
C THR A 125 -1.85 10.61 -5.69
N PRO A 126 -2.09 11.90 -5.38
CA PRO A 126 -1.04 12.91 -5.47
C PRO A 126 0.02 12.74 -4.35
N ASP A 127 1.25 13.21 -4.59
CA ASP A 127 2.29 13.36 -3.56
C ASP A 127 2.57 14.85 -3.33
N PRO A 128 1.81 15.53 -2.46
CA PRO A 128 1.96 16.98 -2.24
C PRO A 128 3.25 17.34 -1.47
N GLY A 129 3.97 16.37 -0.91
CA GLY A 129 5.23 16.57 -0.16
C GLY A 129 6.45 16.84 -1.05
N TYR A 130 6.28 17.68 -2.07
CA TYR A 130 7.31 17.96 -3.07
C TYR A 130 8.32 18.99 -2.52
N ALA A 131 9.60 18.61 -2.50
CA ALA A 131 10.78 19.46 -2.25
C ALA A 131 11.20 19.73 -0.78
N ALA A 132 11.70 18.70 -0.09
CA ALA A 132 12.53 18.91 1.10
C ALA A 132 14.01 19.21 0.75
N ASN A 133 14.58 18.55 -0.28
CA ASN A 133 15.99 18.64 -0.65
C ASN A 133 16.23 18.28 -2.14
N PRO A 134 17.39 18.65 -2.73
CA PRO A 134 17.81 18.16 -4.04
C PRO A 134 17.79 16.62 -4.10
N GLN A 135 17.35 16.07 -5.23
CA GLN A 135 17.17 14.63 -5.41
C GLN A 135 17.53 14.20 -6.84
N GLU A 136 17.84 12.91 -7.01
CA GLU A 136 17.90 12.26 -8.32
C GLU A 136 16.50 12.00 -8.88
N LEU A 137 16.43 11.67 -10.18
CA LEU A 137 15.19 11.26 -10.83
C LEU A 137 14.61 10.01 -10.15
N GLY A 138 13.32 10.06 -9.81
CA GLY A 138 12.60 8.98 -9.14
C GLY A 138 12.21 9.31 -7.69
N PHE A 139 11.95 8.26 -6.91
CA PHE A 139 11.34 8.36 -5.57
C PHE A 139 12.29 7.96 -4.44
N VAL A 140 13.32 7.14 -4.72
CA VAL A 140 14.22 6.61 -3.69
C VAL A 140 14.97 7.71 -2.93
N THR A 141 15.49 8.71 -3.64
CA THR A 141 16.26 9.81 -3.03
C THR A 141 15.41 11.01 -2.60
N ARG A 142 14.08 10.94 -2.80
CA ARG A 142 13.17 12.04 -2.45
C ARG A 142 13.06 12.16 -0.94
N GLY A 143 13.50 13.29 -0.38
CA GLY A 143 13.47 13.50 1.07
C GLY A 143 14.52 12.69 1.84
N ILE A 144 15.55 12.15 1.18
CA ILE A 144 16.42 11.14 1.81
C ILE A 144 17.32 11.67 2.94
N LEU A 145 17.51 13.00 3.02
CA LEU A 145 18.41 13.60 4.02
C LEU A 145 17.80 13.65 5.43
N ASP A 146 16.48 13.49 5.55
CA ASP A 146 15.79 13.41 6.83
C ASP A 146 14.71 12.33 6.75
N PRO A 147 14.72 11.31 7.64
CA PRO A 147 13.70 10.26 7.65
C PRO A 147 12.27 10.79 7.75
N LEU A 148 12.02 11.95 8.37
CA LEU A 148 10.69 12.57 8.41
C LEU A 148 10.22 13.04 7.04
N THR A 149 11.16 13.46 6.19
CA THR A 149 10.85 13.95 4.84
C THR A 149 10.93 12.86 3.76
N SER A 150 11.49 11.69 4.10
CA SER A 150 11.66 10.57 3.19
C SER A 150 10.33 10.12 2.58
N TYR A 151 10.34 9.94 1.25
CA TYR A 151 9.18 9.45 0.50
C TYR A 151 8.62 8.14 1.06
N TYR A 152 9.49 7.19 1.40
CA TYR A 152 9.05 5.88 1.91
C TYR A 152 8.52 5.93 3.35
N THR A 153 8.85 6.95 4.14
CA THR A 153 8.17 7.19 5.41
C THR A 153 6.67 7.39 5.19
N ARG A 154 6.32 8.18 4.18
CA ARG A 154 4.92 8.43 3.84
C ARG A 154 4.26 7.21 3.20
N VAL A 155 4.91 6.56 2.23
CA VAL A 155 4.38 5.34 1.57
C VAL A 155 4.14 4.21 2.57
N PHE A 156 5.08 3.93 3.48
CA PHE A 156 4.89 2.87 4.47
C PHE A 156 3.82 3.21 5.51
N THR A 157 3.65 4.50 5.82
CA THR A 157 2.54 4.95 6.66
C THR A 157 1.20 4.76 5.95
N ASP A 158 1.10 5.07 4.66
CA ASP A 158 -0.11 4.75 3.86
C ASP A 158 -0.39 3.26 3.84
N ALA A 159 0.64 2.44 3.61
CA ALA A 159 0.53 0.99 3.54
C ALA A 159 -0.02 0.39 4.83
N ALA A 160 0.45 0.87 5.98
CA ALA A 160 -0.07 0.48 7.28
C ALA A 160 -1.52 0.96 7.50
N ARG A 161 -1.82 2.19 7.07
CA ARG A 161 -3.19 2.74 7.11
C ARG A 161 -4.16 1.96 6.22
N ALA A 162 -3.74 1.46 5.06
CA ALA A 162 -4.55 0.61 4.19
C ALA A 162 -4.99 -0.69 4.90
N VAL A 163 -4.13 -1.27 5.75
CA VAL A 163 -4.49 -2.45 6.56
C VAL A 163 -5.52 -2.09 7.64
N ASP A 164 -5.31 -0.99 8.36
CA ASP A 164 -6.29 -0.51 9.34
C ASP A 164 -7.66 -0.26 8.68
N VAL A 165 -7.67 0.33 7.47
CA VAL A 165 -8.88 0.60 6.67
C VAL A 165 -9.54 -0.71 6.24
N ALA A 166 -8.78 -1.66 5.67
CA ALA A 166 -9.31 -2.96 5.28
C ALA A 166 -10.01 -3.67 6.44
N ARG A 167 -9.43 -3.64 7.64
CA ARG A 167 -10.00 -4.25 8.84
C ARG A 167 -11.25 -3.55 9.36
N ALA A 168 -11.47 -2.29 9.01
CA ALA A 168 -12.62 -1.50 9.42
C ALA A 168 -13.80 -1.59 8.44
N LEU A 169 -13.59 -2.10 7.22
CA LEU A 169 -14.67 -2.27 6.24
C LEU A 169 -15.66 -3.35 6.72
N PRO A 170 -16.97 -3.07 6.73
CA PRO A 170 -17.96 -3.95 7.38
C PRO A 170 -18.14 -5.30 6.69
N PHE A 171 -17.75 -5.42 5.42
CA PHE A 171 -17.82 -6.65 4.63
C PHE A 171 -16.50 -7.44 4.65
N ILE A 172 -15.50 -6.99 5.43
CA ILE A 172 -14.22 -7.68 5.60
C ILE A 172 -14.17 -8.38 6.95
N ASP A 173 -13.70 -9.63 6.94
CA ASP A 173 -13.32 -10.34 8.13
C ASP A 173 -11.99 -9.79 8.67
N SER A 174 -12.08 -8.95 9.71
CA SER A 174 -10.92 -8.26 10.30
C SER A 174 -9.86 -9.20 10.90
N ALA A 175 -10.16 -10.48 11.10
CA ALA A 175 -9.23 -11.51 11.55
C ALA A 175 -8.51 -12.24 10.39
N ARG A 176 -8.97 -12.05 9.14
CA ARG A 176 -8.40 -12.68 7.93
C ARG A 176 -7.95 -11.62 6.92
N VAL A 177 -6.98 -10.81 7.32
CA VAL A 177 -6.33 -9.82 6.45
C VAL A 177 -4.89 -10.22 6.19
N ALA A 178 -4.54 -10.38 4.92
CA ALA A 178 -3.18 -10.60 4.44
C ALA A 178 -2.66 -9.36 3.70
N VAL A 179 -1.34 -9.24 3.61
CA VAL A 179 -0.67 -8.26 2.75
C VAL A 179 0.05 -8.97 1.61
N GLY A 180 0.03 -8.40 0.42
CA GLY A 180 0.69 -8.92 -0.78
C GLY A 180 1.34 -7.81 -1.58
N GLY A 181 2.45 -8.12 -2.25
CA GLY A 181 3.25 -7.16 -2.99
C GLY A 181 4.40 -7.86 -3.69
N GLY A 182 4.91 -7.26 -4.75
CA GLY A 182 6.05 -7.77 -5.50
C GLY A 182 6.94 -6.61 -5.92
N SER A 183 8.25 -6.76 -5.67
CA SER A 183 9.24 -5.70 -5.85
C SER A 183 9.14 -4.59 -4.78
N GLN A 184 8.44 -3.48 -5.06
CA GLN A 184 8.25 -2.35 -4.13
C GLN A 184 7.19 -2.67 -3.07
#